data_AF-A0A6J4QSE0-F1
#
_entry.id   AF-A0A6J4QSE0-F1
#
_cell.length_a   1.000
_cell.length_b   1.000
_cell.length_c   1.000
_cell.angle_alpha   90.00
_cell.angle_beta   90.00
_cell.angle_gamma   90.00
#
_symmetry.space_group_name_H-M   'P 1'
#
loop_
_entity.id
_entity.type
_entity.pdbx_description
1 polymer ?
#
loop_
_entity_poly.entity_id
_entity_poly.type
_entity_poly.pdbx_seq_one_letter_code
_entity_poly.pdbx_strand_id
1 'polypeptide(L)'
;MGSSTFIRWAGLAAMVGSILWALWTIGSNFVGYGEPGTPAYEIYELYNRLLPLALLPVMVGFLGLHAAQRSSYGRLGKAGFITALVGLGLAVAGSVGEFWVFTMQPYGVANGRDASWTIYLLGHLVLAIGSVLFGIATVRAKIVARKTAMMFALLGGFAVVPFFGALIFAIPFTWLGYMLWSGKGEPVLQQKRVH
;
A
#
# COMPACT_ATOMS: atom_id res chain seq x y z
N MET A 1 -9.81 16.08 -16.35
CA MET A 1 -8.99 16.57 -15.23
C MET A 1 -7.55 16.73 -15.70
N GLY A 2 -6.86 17.82 -15.34
CA GLY A 2 -5.44 17.97 -15.64
C GLY A 2 -4.59 16.95 -14.88
N SER A 3 -3.47 16.53 -15.45
CA SER A 3 -2.53 15.59 -14.81
C SER A 3 -2.09 16.06 -13.41
N SER A 4 -1.99 17.37 -13.18
CA SER A 4 -1.61 17.93 -11.87
C SER A 4 -2.73 17.79 -10.83
N THR A 5 -3.99 17.96 -11.24
CA THR A 5 -5.15 17.77 -10.36
C THR A 5 -5.25 16.33 -9.88
N PHE A 6 -5.09 15.37 -10.78
CA PHE A 6 -5.09 13.94 -10.43
C PHE A 6 -3.97 13.60 -9.44
N ILE A 7 -2.73 14.06 -9.70
CA ILE A 7 -1.59 13.79 -8.81
C ILE A 7 -1.82 14.33 -7.39
N ARG A 8 -2.43 15.52 -7.25
CA ARG A 8 -2.73 16.11 -5.93
C ARG A 8 -3.77 15.29 -5.16
N TRP A 9 -4.86 14.88 -5.81
CA TRP A 9 -5.89 14.04 -5.20
C TRP A 9 -5.37 12.65 -4.86
N ALA A 10 -4.52 12.07 -5.72
CA ALA A 10 -3.85 10.82 -5.42
C ALA A 10 -2.90 10.94 -4.22
N GLY A 11 -2.21 12.09 -4.06
CA GLY A 11 -1.42 12.38 -2.86
C GLY A 11 -2.27 12.40 -1.58
N LEU A 12 -3.45 13.03 -1.62
CA LEU A 12 -4.39 13.03 -0.50
C LEU A 12 -4.91 11.61 -0.20
N ALA A 13 -5.28 10.85 -1.24
CA ALA A 13 -5.71 9.47 -1.09
C ALA A 13 -4.61 8.59 -0.46
N ALA A 14 -3.34 8.81 -0.85
CA ALA A 14 -2.20 8.11 -0.26
C ALA A 14 -2.09 8.39 1.24
N MET A 15 -2.19 9.67 1.66
CA MET A 15 -2.13 10.06 3.07
C MET A 15 -3.27 9.46 3.89
N VAL A 16 -4.51 9.59 3.39
CA VAL A 16 -5.68 9.07 4.09
C VAL A 16 -5.60 7.56 4.21
N GLY A 17 -5.30 6.86 3.12
CA GLY A 17 -5.16 5.41 3.10
C GLY A 17 -4.07 4.90 4.04
N SER A 18 -2.89 5.53 4.05
CA SER A 18 -1.80 5.10 4.92
C SER A 18 -2.08 5.37 6.39
N ILE A 19 -2.73 6.49 6.73
CA ILE A 19 -3.19 6.76 8.10
C ILE A 19 -4.23 5.73 8.53
N LEU A 20 -5.24 5.47 7.71
CA LEU A 20 -6.26 4.46 8.01
C LEU A 20 -5.65 3.07 8.17
N TRP A 21 -4.69 2.71 7.32
CA TRP A 21 -4.01 1.42 7.40
C TRP A 21 -3.15 1.31 8.67
N ALA A 22 -2.47 2.38 9.08
CA ALA A 22 -1.72 2.42 10.33
C ALA A 22 -2.65 2.31 11.55
N LEU A 23 -3.77 3.03 11.56
CA LEU A 23 -4.77 2.94 12.63
C LEU A 23 -5.40 1.55 12.70
N TRP A 24 -5.70 0.96 11.53
CA TRP A 24 -6.16 -0.42 11.43
C TRP A 24 -5.15 -1.40 12.03
N THR A 25 -3.87 -1.20 11.71
CA THR A 25 -2.79 -2.05 12.22
C THR A 25 -2.64 -1.94 13.74
N ILE A 26 -2.75 -0.72 14.28
CA ILE A 26 -2.69 -0.51 15.74
C ILE A 26 -3.88 -1.19 16.40
N GLY A 27 -5.10 -0.92 15.94
CA GLY A 27 -6.30 -1.47 16.57
C GLY A 27 -6.42 -2.98 16.42
N SER A 28 -5.85 -3.61 15.39
CA SER A 28 -5.84 -5.08 15.26
C SER A 28 -5.09 -5.77 16.40
N ASN A 29 -4.21 -5.07 17.12
CA ASN A 29 -3.53 -5.61 18.32
C ASN A 29 -4.46 -5.63 19.56
N PHE A 30 -5.58 -4.91 19.51
CA PHE A 30 -6.55 -4.82 20.60
C PHE A 30 -7.84 -5.58 20.29
N VAL A 31 -8.05 -5.97 19.04
CA VAL A 31 -9.18 -6.81 18.63
C VAL A 31 -8.77 -8.27 18.74
N GLY A 32 -9.41 -9.00 19.66
CA GLY A 32 -9.18 -10.42 19.84
C GLY A 32 -9.62 -11.25 18.62
N TYR A 33 -8.99 -12.41 18.44
CA TYR A 33 -9.43 -13.41 17.47
C TYR A 33 -10.68 -14.13 17.97
N GLY A 34 -11.57 -14.52 17.06
CA GLY A 34 -12.75 -15.34 17.34
C GLY A 34 -13.05 -16.33 16.23
N GLU A 35 -13.69 -17.44 16.56
CA GLU A 35 -14.16 -18.42 15.58
C GLU A 35 -15.49 -17.97 14.92
N PRO A 36 -15.73 -18.28 13.64
CA PRO A 36 -16.98 -17.96 12.96
C PRO A 36 -18.22 -18.39 13.74
N GLY A 37 -19.20 -17.49 13.82
CA GLY A 37 -20.43 -17.70 14.58
C GLY A 37 -20.33 -17.38 16.08
N THR A 38 -19.19 -16.88 16.55
CA THR A 38 -19.05 -16.38 17.93
C THR A 38 -19.19 -14.85 18.01
N PRO A 39 -19.66 -14.27 19.13
CA PRO A 39 -19.68 -12.82 19.32
C PRO A 39 -18.29 -12.16 19.19
N ALA A 40 -17.23 -12.86 19.56
CA ALA A 40 -15.86 -12.38 19.38
C ALA A 40 -15.50 -12.23 17.90
N TYR A 41 -15.99 -13.13 17.04
CA TYR A 41 -15.76 -13.07 15.60
C TYR A 41 -16.49 -11.90 14.95
N GLU A 42 -17.69 -11.52 15.39
CA GLU A 42 -18.43 -10.39 14.81
C GLU A 42 -17.62 -9.08 14.91
N ILE A 43 -16.96 -8.86 16.05
CA ILE A 43 -16.08 -7.69 16.26
C ILE A 43 -14.83 -7.81 15.39
N TYR A 44 -14.19 -8.99 15.39
CA TYR A 44 -13.00 -9.26 14.58
C TYR A 44 -13.27 -9.06 13.08
N GLU A 45 -14.35 -9.64 12.57
CA GLU A 45 -14.81 -9.52 11.20
C GLU A 45 -15.07 -8.06 10.82
N LEU A 46 -15.90 -7.35 11.59
CA LEU A 46 -16.24 -5.96 11.30
C LEU A 46 -15.00 -5.08 11.22
N TYR A 47 -14.05 -5.29 12.13
CA TYR A 47 -12.80 -4.56 12.14
C TYR A 47 -11.93 -4.86 10.91
N ASN A 48 -11.82 -6.14 10.52
CA ASN A 48 -11.03 -6.54 9.36
C ASN A 48 -11.66 -6.12 8.02
N ARG A 49 -12.99 -5.91 7.96
CA ARG A 49 -13.64 -5.32 6.78
C ARG A 49 -13.21 -3.88 6.47
N LEU A 50 -12.61 -3.17 7.43
CA LEU A 50 -12.08 -1.82 7.23
C LEU A 50 -10.76 -1.80 6.46
N LEU A 51 -10.01 -2.90 6.47
CA LEU A 51 -8.69 -2.95 5.84
C LEU A 51 -8.72 -2.70 4.32
N PRO A 52 -9.59 -3.35 3.51
CA PRO A 52 -9.70 -3.04 2.08
C PRO A 52 -10.00 -1.55 1.83
N LEU A 53 -10.82 -0.92 2.69
CA LEU A 53 -11.18 0.49 2.58
C LEU A 53 -9.98 1.40 2.85
N ALA A 54 -9.02 0.97 3.67
CA ALA A 54 -7.76 1.67 3.87
C ALA A 54 -6.75 1.45 2.72
N LEU A 55 -6.70 0.24 2.15
CA LEU A 55 -5.75 -0.11 1.09
C LEU A 55 -6.13 0.49 -0.28
N LEU A 56 -7.42 0.66 -0.58
CA LEU A 56 -7.85 1.24 -1.87
C LEU A 56 -7.32 2.68 -2.10
N PRO A 57 -7.41 3.61 -1.14
CA PRO A 57 -6.77 4.93 -1.28
C PRO A 57 -5.23 4.86 -1.42
N VAL A 58 -4.58 3.88 -0.78
CA VAL A 58 -3.14 3.64 -0.94
C VAL A 58 -2.80 3.26 -2.39
N MET A 59 -3.61 2.41 -3.03
CA MET A 59 -3.47 2.07 -4.46
C MET A 59 -3.62 3.31 -5.36
N VAL A 60 -4.59 4.17 -5.06
CA VAL A 60 -4.77 5.44 -5.79
C VAL A 60 -3.53 6.33 -5.63
N GLY A 61 -2.96 6.39 -4.43
CA GLY A 61 -1.67 7.04 -4.17
C GLY A 61 -0.54 6.52 -5.05
N PHE A 62 -0.45 5.21 -5.20
CA PHE A 62 0.52 4.55 -6.09
C PHE A 62 0.33 4.95 -7.55
N LEU A 63 -0.91 5.04 -8.02
CA LEU A 63 -1.22 5.49 -9.37
C LEU A 63 -0.81 6.95 -9.60
N GLY A 64 -1.02 7.82 -8.62
CA GLY A 64 -0.53 9.20 -8.65
C GLY A 64 0.99 9.30 -8.73
N LEU A 65 1.67 8.47 -7.93
CA LEU A 65 3.12 8.37 -7.94
C LEU A 65 3.67 7.90 -9.29
N HIS A 66 3.05 6.87 -9.85
CA HIS A 66 3.35 6.40 -11.19
C HIS A 66 3.18 7.53 -12.20
N ALA A 67 2.05 8.23 -12.20
CA ALA A 67 1.79 9.33 -13.12
C ALA A 67 2.85 10.44 -13.01
N ALA A 68 3.33 10.75 -11.80
CA ALA A 68 4.35 11.76 -11.55
C ALA A 68 5.77 11.33 -12.00
N GLN A 69 6.08 10.03 -12.00
CA GLN A 69 7.46 9.54 -12.20
C GLN A 69 7.66 8.68 -13.46
N ARG A 70 6.59 8.33 -14.18
CA ARG A 70 6.62 7.37 -15.31
C ARG A 70 7.62 7.67 -16.41
N SER A 71 7.95 8.95 -16.63
CA SER A 71 8.93 9.37 -17.64
C SER A 71 10.38 9.08 -17.26
N SER A 72 10.64 8.71 -16.00
CA SER A 72 11.97 8.94 -15.42
C SER A 72 12.59 7.72 -14.72
N TYR A 73 11.82 6.74 -14.24
CA TYR A 73 12.37 5.57 -13.49
C TYR A 73 12.71 4.33 -14.35
N GLY A 74 12.55 4.41 -15.68
CA GLY A 74 12.85 3.32 -16.62
C GLY A 74 12.04 2.02 -16.46
N ARG A 75 12.52 0.93 -17.06
CA ARG A 75 11.83 -0.38 -17.05
C ARG A 75 11.74 -1.00 -15.65
N LEU A 76 12.79 -0.85 -14.83
CA LEU A 76 12.83 -1.38 -13.46
C LEU A 76 11.77 -0.73 -12.57
N GLY A 77 11.62 0.61 -12.65
CA GLY A 77 10.59 1.32 -11.89
C GLY A 77 9.18 0.93 -12.35
N LYS A 78 8.97 0.74 -13.65
CA LYS A 78 7.68 0.25 -14.16
C LYS A 78 7.36 -1.15 -13.65
N ALA A 79 8.33 -2.07 -13.68
CA ALA A 79 8.16 -3.42 -13.17
C ALA A 79 7.86 -3.41 -11.67
N GLY A 80 8.67 -2.72 -10.86
CA GLY A 80 8.45 -2.61 -9.41
C GLY A 80 7.08 -2.00 -9.07
N PHE A 81 6.65 -0.97 -9.81
CA PHE A 81 5.33 -0.38 -9.66
C PHE A 81 4.21 -1.39 -9.93
N ILE A 82 4.27 -2.11 -11.05
CA ILE A 82 3.26 -3.11 -11.42
C ILE A 82 3.22 -4.21 -10.36
N THR A 83 4.38 -4.72 -9.94
CA THR A 83 4.48 -5.74 -8.90
C THR A 83 3.86 -5.26 -7.59
N ALA A 84 4.16 -4.04 -7.14
CA ALA A 84 3.57 -3.48 -5.93
C ALA A 84 2.04 -3.30 -6.04
N LEU A 85 1.55 -2.84 -7.19
CA LEU A 85 0.12 -2.69 -7.44
C LEU A 85 -0.61 -4.04 -7.44
N VAL A 86 0.00 -5.08 -8.03
CA VAL A 86 -0.50 -6.46 -7.97
C VAL A 86 -0.52 -6.97 -6.53
N GLY A 87 0.53 -6.72 -5.76
CA GLY A 87 0.58 -7.08 -4.34
C GLY A 87 -0.54 -6.44 -3.51
N LEU A 88 -0.77 -5.13 -3.69
CA LEU A 88 -1.92 -4.44 -3.07
C LEU A 88 -3.25 -5.03 -3.51
N GLY A 89 -3.40 -5.33 -4.81
CA GLY A 89 -4.61 -5.95 -5.35
C GLY A 89 -4.89 -7.32 -4.75
N LEU A 90 -3.86 -8.16 -4.60
CA LEU A 90 -3.96 -9.46 -3.94
C LEU A 90 -4.30 -9.30 -2.45
N ALA A 91 -3.68 -8.36 -1.73
CA ALA A 91 -4.01 -8.08 -0.34
C ALA A 91 -5.48 -7.65 -0.17
N VAL A 92 -5.97 -6.75 -1.02
CA VAL A 92 -7.38 -6.35 -1.04
C VAL A 92 -8.28 -7.54 -1.36
N ALA A 93 -7.97 -8.31 -2.41
CA ALA A 93 -8.78 -9.45 -2.82
C ALA A 93 -8.84 -10.55 -1.75
N GLY A 94 -7.72 -10.87 -1.11
CA GLY A 94 -7.65 -11.83 -0.02
C GLY A 94 -8.44 -11.38 1.21
N SER A 95 -8.28 -10.11 1.62
CA SER A 95 -9.05 -9.56 2.75
C SER A 95 -10.56 -9.51 2.46
N VAL A 96 -10.96 -9.11 1.24
CA VAL A 96 -12.38 -9.17 0.82
C VAL A 96 -12.89 -10.61 0.79
N GLY A 97 -12.11 -11.52 0.21
CA GLY A 97 -12.45 -12.94 0.15
C GLY A 97 -12.71 -13.52 1.54
N GLU A 98 -11.80 -13.27 2.49
CA GLU A 98 -11.90 -13.80 3.85
C GLU A 98 -13.09 -13.21 4.63
N PHE A 99 -13.23 -11.88 4.66
CA PHE A 99 -14.13 -11.19 5.59
C PHE A 99 -15.48 -10.76 5.00
N TRP A 100 -15.65 -10.83 3.68
CA TRP A 100 -16.90 -10.46 3.01
C TRP A 100 -17.54 -11.64 2.28
N VAL A 101 -16.74 -12.50 1.65
CA VAL A 101 -17.26 -13.59 0.79
C VAL A 101 -17.35 -14.91 1.56
N PHE A 102 -16.28 -15.30 2.25
CA PHE A 102 -16.14 -16.60 2.92
C PHE A 102 -16.21 -16.48 4.45
N THR A 103 -16.88 -15.44 4.94
CA THR A 103 -16.95 -15.06 6.38
C THR A 103 -17.67 -16.07 7.28
N MET A 104 -18.37 -17.05 6.72
CA MET A 104 -19.01 -18.13 7.50
C MET A 104 -18.24 -19.46 7.45
N GLN A 105 -17.17 -19.55 6.64
CA GLN A 105 -16.38 -20.77 6.52
C GLN A 105 -15.43 -20.92 7.73
N PRO A 106 -15.17 -22.14 8.23
CA PRO A 106 -14.32 -22.35 9.40
C PRO A 106 -12.84 -22.07 9.11
N TYR A 107 -12.08 -21.74 10.16
CA TYR A 107 -10.62 -21.70 10.12
C TYR A 107 -10.01 -23.11 10.17
N GLY A 108 -8.76 -23.26 9.71
CA GLY A 108 -8.00 -24.52 9.80
C GLY A 108 -8.43 -25.63 8.85
N VAL A 109 -9.34 -25.35 7.91
CA VAL A 109 -9.80 -26.29 6.88
C VAL A 109 -9.56 -25.69 5.50
N ALA A 110 -9.09 -26.51 4.56
CA ALA A 110 -8.90 -26.09 3.17
C ALA A 110 -10.25 -25.69 2.54
N ASN A 111 -10.48 -24.39 2.38
CA ASN A 111 -11.71 -23.80 1.84
C ASN A 111 -11.42 -22.41 1.23
N GLY A 112 -12.48 -21.69 0.83
CA GLY A 112 -12.36 -20.36 0.23
C GLY A 112 -11.77 -19.30 1.16
N ARG A 113 -12.04 -19.39 2.47
CA ARG A 113 -11.42 -18.52 3.49
C ARG A 113 -9.92 -18.75 3.57
N ASP A 114 -9.48 -19.99 3.73
CA ASP A 114 -8.06 -20.33 3.86
C ASP A 114 -7.26 -19.94 2.60
N ALA A 115 -7.87 -20.12 1.42
CA ALA A 115 -7.32 -19.64 0.17
C ALA A 115 -7.21 -18.11 0.12
N SER A 116 -8.21 -17.39 0.65
CA SER A 116 -8.24 -15.93 0.71
C SER A 116 -7.18 -15.37 1.66
N TRP A 117 -6.99 -16.00 2.82
CA TRP A 117 -5.90 -15.70 3.74
C TRP A 117 -4.52 -15.91 3.08
N THR A 118 -4.37 -17.02 2.35
CA THR A 118 -3.14 -17.28 1.58
C THR A 118 -2.89 -16.21 0.52
N ILE A 119 -3.92 -15.81 -0.23
CA ILE A 119 -3.85 -14.72 -1.22
C ILE A 119 -3.45 -13.40 -0.55
N TYR A 120 -3.99 -13.12 0.63
CA TYR A 120 -3.64 -11.93 1.42
C TYR A 120 -2.15 -11.89 1.80
N LEU A 121 -1.61 -13.01 2.29
CA LEU A 121 -0.20 -13.15 2.63
C LEU A 121 0.71 -13.04 1.40
N LEU A 122 0.32 -13.69 0.29
CA LEU A 122 1.02 -13.55 -0.98
C LEU A 122 1.01 -12.10 -1.48
N GLY A 123 -0.09 -11.38 -1.29
CA GLY A 123 -0.20 -9.96 -1.61
C GLY A 123 0.84 -9.11 -0.88
N HIS A 124 1.05 -9.36 0.41
CA HIS A 124 2.07 -8.68 1.22
C HIS A 124 3.50 -8.98 0.73
N LEU A 125 3.79 -10.23 0.42
CA LEU A 125 5.09 -10.63 -0.11
C LEU A 125 5.36 -9.95 -1.46
N VAL A 126 4.40 -9.99 -2.38
CA VAL A 126 4.51 -9.37 -3.72
C VAL A 126 4.62 -7.84 -3.59
N LEU A 127 3.85 -7.24 -2.67
CA LEU A 127 3.91 -5.81 -2.37
C LEU A 127 5.31 -5.41 -1.89
N ALA A 128 5.90 -6.17 -0.98
CA ALA A 128 7.24 -5.91 -0.47
C ALA A 128 8.29 -5.94 -1.59
N ILE A 129 8.27 -7.00 -2.41
CA ILE A 129 9.17 -7.14 -3.57
C ILE A 129 9.02 -5.95 -4.51
N GLY A 130 7.78 -5.63 -4.91
CA GLY A 130 7.50 -4.52 -5.81
C GLY A 130 7.96 -3.17 -5.26
N SER A 131 7.73 -2.94 -3.97
CA SER A 131 8.08 -1.69 -3.29
C SER A 131 9.59 -1.48 -3.19
N VAL A 132 10.34 -2.55 -2.91
CA VAL A 132 11.82 -2.51 -2.93
C VAL A 132 12.33 -2.20 -4.32
N LEU A 133 11.86 -2.91 -5.36
CA LEU A 133 12.26 -2.67 -6.75
C LEU A 133 11.92 -1.24 -7.20
N PHE A 134 10.73 -0.77 -6.86
CA PHE A 134 10.27 0.58 -7.15
C PHE A 134 11.12 1.64 -6.43
N GLY A 135 11.42 1.43 -5.14
CA GLY A 135 12.29 2.30 -4.35
C GLY A 135 13.70 2.40 -4.94
N ILE A 136 14.30 1.25 -5.30
CA ILE A 136 15.63 1.20 -5.94
C ILE A 136 15.63 1.99 -7.26
N ALA A 137 14.63 1.78 -8.11
CA ALA A 137 14.51 2.51 -9.39
C ALA A 137 14.36 4.01 -9.17
N THR A 138 13.57 4.40 -8.17
CA THR A 138 13.35 5.81 -7.80
C THR A 138 14.64 6.46 -7.28
N VAL A 139 15.44 5.75 -6.47
CA VAL A 139 16.76 6.23 -6.00
C VAL A 139 17.71 6.42 -7.20
N ARG A 140 17.77 5.44 -8.11
CA ARG A 140 18.66 5.46 -9.28
C ARG A 140 18.32 6.61 -10.24
N ALA A 141 17.05 6.96 -10.36
CA ALA A 141 16.61 7.99 -11.28
C ALA A 141 16.86 9.43 -10.77
N LYS A 142 17.23 9.62 -9.49
CA LYS A 142 17.54 10.94 -8.88
C LYS A 142 16.42 11.99 -8.99
N ILE A 143 15.15 11.59 -9.15
CA ILE A 143 14.03 12.48 -9.50
C ILE A 143 13.39 13.13 -8.27
N VAL A 144 13.28 12.37 -7.18
CA VAL A 144 12.69 12.83 -5.91
C VAL A 144 13.77 12.98 -4.85
N ALA A 145 13.51 13.80 -3.84
CA ALA A 145 14.39 13.95 -2.68
C ALA A 145 14.82 12.56 -2.20
N ARG A 146 16.14 12.30 -2.26
CA ARG A 146 16.79 10.99 -2.01
C ARG A 146 16.22 10.24 -0.80
N LYS A 147 15.78 10.98 0.21
CA LYS A 147 15.10 10.51 1.42
C LYS A 147 13.82 9.70 1.14
N THR A 148 12.92 10.17 0.28
CA THR A 148 11.63 9.50 -0.02
C THR A 148 11.84 8.18 -0.77
N ALA A 149 12.78 8.16 -1.70
CA ALA A 149 13.13 6.95 -2.45
C ALA A 149 13.85 5.91 -1.56
N MET A 150 14.69 6.37 -0.62
CA MET A 150 15.29 5.51 0.40
C MET A 150 14.25 4.93 1.36
N MET A 151 13.21 5.69 1.73
CA MET A 151 12.12 5.16 2.57
C MET A 151 11.37 4.01 1.89
N PHE A 152 11.06 4.10 0.59
CA PHE A 152 10.45 2.99 -0.13
C PHE A 152 11.39 1.79 -0.30
N ALA A 153 12.67 2.01 -0.57
CA ALA A 153 13.65 0.94 -0.73
C ALA A 153 13.96 0.21 0.59
N LEU A 154 14.05 0.95 1.71
CA LEU A 154 14.42 0.41 3.02
C LEU A 154 13.21 -0.10 3.79
N LEU A 155 12.09 0.61 3.74
CA LEU A 155 10.88 0.25 4.49
C LEU A 155 9.94 -0.68 3.70
N GLY A 156 10.12 -0.77 2.37
CA GLY A 156 9.39 -1.73 1.52
C GLY A 156 9.57 -3.19 1.89
N GLY A 157 10.75 -3.59 2.34
CA GLY A 157 10.99 -4.95 2.81
C GLY A 157 10.17 -5.30 4.05
N PHE A 158 9.78 -4.31 4.86
CA PHE A 158 8.98 -4.55 6.05
C PHE A 158 7.53 -4.91 5.72
N ALA A 159 7.03 -4.57 4.52
CA ALA A 159 5.68 -4.94 4.09
C ALA A 159 5.42 -6.45 4.05
N VAL A 160 6.45 -7.30 4.16
CA VAL A 160 6.30 -8.78 4.31
C VAL A 160 5.58 -9.14 5.61
N VAL A 161 5.64 -8.29 6.64
CA VAL A 161 4.99 -8.54 7.94
C VAL A 161 3.64 -7.80 7.97
N PRO A 162 2.48 -8.47 7.81
CA PRO A 162 1.20 -7.80 7.57
C PRO A 162 0.72 -6.89 8.69
N PHE A 163 1.24 -7.08 9.91
CA PHE A 163 0.88 -6.32 11.10
C PHE A 163 2.01 -5.36 11.53
N PHE A 164 3.19 -5.85 11.90
CA PHE A 164 4.29 -4.94 12.32
C PHE A 164 4.92 -4.15 11.17
N GLY A 165 4.92 -4.74 9.98
CA GLY A 165 5.48 -4.13 8.78
C GLY A 165 4.63 -3.00 8.22
N ALA A 166 3.31 -3.15 8.28
CA ALA A 166 2.35 -2.16 7.80
C ALA A 166 2.50 -0.80 8.49
N LEU A 167 2.76 -0.77 9.80
CA LEU A 167 3.02 0.44 10.58
C LEU A 167 4.26 1.20 10.09
N ILE A 168 5.35 0.47 9.88
CA ILE A 168 6.61 1.01 9.38
C ILE A 168 6.45 1.47 7.93
N PHE A 169 5.64 0.74 7.16
CA PHE A 169 5.43 0.98 5.74
C PHE A 169 4.44 2.13 5.46
N ALA A 170 3.52 2.44 6.39
CA ALA A 170 2.61 3.57 6.26
C ALA A 170 3.34 4.93 6.27
N ILE A 171 4.47 5.04 6.98
CA ILE A 171 5.25 6.29 7.10
C ILE A 171 5.75 6.79 5.72
N PRO A 172 6.42 5.99 4.87
CA PRO A 172 6.78 6.38 3.51
C PRO A 172 5.61 6.91 2.68
N PHE A 173 4.43 6.30 2.80
CA PHE A 173 3.25 6.68 2.01
C PHE A 173 2.64 7.99 2.49
N THR A 174 2.53 8.20 3.79
CA THR A 174 2.04 9.46 4.35
C THR A 174 2.95 10.62 3.92
N TRP A 175 4.28 10.42 4.03
CA TRP A 175 5.26 11.43 3.62
C TRP A 175 5.21 11.71 2.12
N LEU A 176 5.12 10.65 1.30
CA LEU A 176 5.01 10.78 -0.15
C LEU A 176 3.72 11.49 -0.56
N GLY A 177 2.59 11.11 0.03
CA GLY A 177 1.30 11.74 -0.23
C GLY A 177 1.32 13.24 0.08
N TYR A 178 1.96 13.63 1.20
CA TYR A 178 2.19 15.04 1.52
C TYR A 178 3.00 15.76 0.44
N MET A 179 4.07 15.15 -0.09
CA MET A 179 4.87 15.76 -1.15
C MET A 179 4.08 15.95 -2.46
N LEU A 180 3.27 14.95 -2.84
CA LEU A 180 2.43 15.01 -4.04
C LEU A 180 1.30 16.03 -3.90
N TRP A 181 0.66 16.08 -2.74
CA TRP A 181 -0.43 17.01 -2.44
C TRP A 181 0.05 18.46 -2.36
N SER A 182 1.15 18.71 -1.65
CA SER A 182 1.68 20.06 -1.41
C SER A 182 2.46 20.65 -2.59
N GLY A 183 2.80 19.85 -3.60
CA GLY A 183 3.64 20.29 -4.73
C GLY A 183 5.10 20.58 -4.36
N LYS A 184 5.51 20.37 -3.10
CA LYS A 184 6.87 20.66 -2.60
C LYS A 184 7.97 19.73 -3.14
N GLY A 185 7.62 18.78 -4.02
CA GLY A 185 8.58 17.96 -4.77
C GLY A 185 9.18 18.64 -6.00
N GLU A 186 8.83 19.90 -6.29
CA GLU A 186 9.23 20.62 -7.51
C GLU A 186 10.67 21.16 -7.64
N PRO A 187 11.61 21.15 -6.66
CA PRO A 187 12.89 21.82 -6.90
C PRO A 187 13.82 21.09 -7.90
N VAL A 188 13.53 19.85 -8.31
CA VAL A 188 14.40 19.07 -9.21
C VAL A 188 13.93 19.09 -10.68
N LEU A 189 12.65 19.35 -10.96
CA LEU A 189 12.13 19.39 -12.34
C LEU A 189 12.39 20.72 -13.05
N GLN A 190 12.66 21.80 -12.32
CA GLN A 190 13.01 23.10 -12.90
C GLN A 190 14.46 23.18 -13.39
N GLN A 191 15.39 22.40 -12.81
CA GLN A 191 16.81 22.48 -13.17
C GLN A 191 17.15 21.86 -14.54
N LYS A 192 16.20 21.13 -15.17
CA LYS A 192 16.39 20.53 -16.51
C LYS A 192 15.79 21.32 -17.67
N ARG A 193 15.13 22.46 -17.41
CA ARG A 193 14.59 23.35 -18.47
C ARG A 193 15.46 24.58 -18.72
N VAL A 194 16.57 24.72 -18.00
CA VAL A 194 17.55 25.78 -18.20
C VAL A 194 18.87 25.09 -18.51
N HIS A 195 19.01 24.54 -19.71
CA HIS A 195 20.27 24.31 -20.44
C HIS A 195 19.94 23.82 -21.85
#